data_AF-A0A7W1KLN7-F1
#
_entry.id   AF-A0A7W1KLN7-F1
#
_cell.length_a   1.000
_cell.length_b   1.000
_cell.length_c   1.000
_cell.angle_alpha   90.00
_cell.angle_beta   90.00
_cell.angle_gamma   90.00
#
_symmetry.space_group_name_H-M   'P 1'
#
loop_
_entity.id
_entity.type
_entity.pdbx_description
1 polymer ?
#
loop_
_entity_poly.entity_id
_entity_poly.type
_entity_poly.pdbx_seq_one_letter_code
_entity_poly.pdbx_strand_id
1 'polypeptide(L)'
;MARIFWYLLMAGFVALVVAGVSWAVAYNTVGGLLGAPPPEMGTQRTSIEWQGLSQLPEHPPLWRFAFAPTRIPGATSVRIYVNPWGKITHTEPPDLDAKL
;
A
#
# COMPACT_ATOMS: atom_id res chain seq x y z
N MET A 1 -36.46 5.80 -14.76
CA MET A 1 -35.62 5.40 -13.61
C MET A 1 -34.47 4.46 -13.96
N ALA A 2 -34.61 3.52 -14.91
CA ALA A 2 -33.56 2.55 -15.26
C ALA A 2 -32.21 3.15 -15.72
N ARG A 3 -32.20 4.32 -16.37
CA ARG A 3 -30.96 4.96 -16.86
C ARG A 3 -30.04 5.43 -15.72
N ILE A 4 -30.58 6.01 -14.67
CA ILE A 4 -29.79 6.49 -13.52
C ILE A 4 -29.15 5.31 -12.78
N PHE A 5 -29.91 4.22 -12.62
CA PHE A 5 -29.38 2.98 -12.05
C PHE A 5 -28.17 2.46 -12.84
N TRP A 6 -28.27 2.41 -14.17
CA TRP A 6 -27.14 2.01 -15.02
C TRP A 6 -25.93 2.93 -14.87
N TYR A 7 -26.13 4.25 -14.80
CA TYR A 7 -25.02 5.17 -14.55
C TYR A 7 -24.37 4.97 -13.18
N LEU A 8 -25.15 4.73 -12.13
CA LEU A 8 -24.61 4.42 -10.80
C LEU A 8 -23.82 3.11 -10.81
N LEU A 9 -24.32 2.09 -11.52
CA LEU A 9 -23.63 0.81 -11.66
C LEU A 9 -22.31 0.96 -12.42
N MET A 10 -22.29 1.71 -13.52
CA MET A 10 -21.07 2.02 -14.26
C MET A 10 -20.09 2.83 -13.41
N ALA A 11 -20.57 3.85 -12.70
CA ALA A 11 -19.73 4.66 -11.81
C ALA A 11 -19.12 3.82 -10.69
N GLY A 12 -19.89 2.93 -10.06
CA GLY A 12 -19.40 2.01 -9.04
C GLY A 12 -18.37 1.02 -9.61
N PHE A 13 -18.60 0.50 -10.81
CA PHE A 13 -17.64 -0.36 -11.49
C PHE A 13 -16.32 0.37 -11.79
N VAL A 14 -16.39 1.59 -12.34
CA VAL A 14 -15.20 2.42 -12.59
C VAL A 14 -14.45 2.70 -11.29
N ALA A 15 -15.15 3.04 -10.20
CA ALA A 15 -14.52 3.26 -8.90
C ALA A 15 -13.79 2.01 -8.38
N LEU A 16 -14.40 0.82 -8.55
CA LEU A 16 -13.79 -0.45 -8.17
C LEU A 16 -12.54 -0.75 -9.00
N VAL A 17 -12.58 -0.51 -10.31
CA VAL A 17 -11.41 -0.67 -11.19
C VAL A 17 -10.28 0.28 -10.79
N VAL A 18 -10.59 1.56 -10.55
CA VAL A 18 -9.59 2.56 -10.12
C VAL A 18 -8.95 2.17 -8.80
N ALA A 19 -9.75 1.73 -7.82
CA ALA A 19 -9.22 1.25 -6.53
C ALA A 19 -8.32 0.01 -6.70
N GLY A 20 -8.73 -0.94 -7.55
CA GLY A 20 -7.95 -2.14 -7.86
C GLY A 20 -6.61 -1.82 -8.54
N VAL A 21 -6.61 -0.93 -9.53
CA VAL A 21 -5.38 -0.46 -10.20
C VAL A 21 -4.47 0.26 -9.20
N SER A 22 -5.03 1.14 -8.37
CA SER A 22 -4.27 1.83 -7.33
C SER A 22 -3.57 0.86 -6.38
N TRP A 23 -4.30 -0.16 -5.91
CA TRP A 23 -3.72 -1.20 -5.06
C TRP A 23 -2.64 -2.01 -5.78
N ALA A 24 -2.87 -2.41 -7.03
CA ALA A 24 -1.92 -3.21 -7.80
C ALA A 24 -0.61 -2.45 -8.06
N VAL A 25 -0.68 -1.16 -8.37
CA VAL A 25 0.49 -0.28 -8.52
C VAL A 25 1.27 -0.19 -7.20
N ALA A 26 0.57 0.01 -6.09
CA ALA A 26 1.20 0.07 -4.77
C ALA A 26 1.86 -1.25 -4.38
N TYR A 27 1.20 -2.39 -4.63
CA TYR A 27 1.73 -3.73 -4.39
C TYR A 27 2.99 -4.02 -5.21
N ASN A 28 2.98 -3.66 -6.50
CA ASN A 28 4.15 -3.82 -7.37
C ASN A 28 5.32 -2.96 -6.89
N THR A 29 5.06 -1.74 -6.43
CA THR A 29 6.09 -0.85 -5.88
C THR A 29 6.75 -1.47 -4.64
N VAL A 30 5.96 -2.06 -3.74
CA VAL A 30 6.49 -2.80 -2.59
C VAL A 30 7.33 -3.99 -3.06
N GLY A 31 6.84 -4.78 -4.01
CA GLY A 31 7.61 -5.90 -4.57
C GLY A 31 8.95 -5.46 -5.18
N GLY A 32 8.98 -4.32 -5.88
CA GLY A 32 10.20 -3.73 -6.41
C GLY A 32 11.18 -3.30 -5.33
N LEU A 33 10.68 -2.77 -4.20
CA LEU A 33 11.50 -2.42 -3.04
C LEU A 33 12.13 -3.67 -2.40
N LEU A 34 11.31 -4.70 -2.18
CA LEU A 34 11.74 -5.93 -1.51
C LEU A 34 12.67 -6.78 -2.39
N GLY A 35 12.63 -6.60 -3.71
CA GLY A 35 13.47 -7.34 -4.65
C GLY A 35 13.04 -8.81 -4.82
N ALA A 36 13.86 -9.55 -5.57
CA ALA A 36 13.67 -10.97 -5.85
C ALA A 36 14.98 -11.74 -5.63
N PRO A 37 15.02 -12.73 -4.70
CA PRO A 37 13.92 -13.22 -3.88
C PRO A 37 13.52 -12.23 -2.77
N PRO A 38 12.22 -12.13 -2.42
CA PRO A 38 11.79 -11.26 -1.33
C PRO A 38 12.39 -11.76 0.01
N PRO A 39 12.75 -10.85 0.93
CA PRO A 39 13.26 -11.23 2.24
C PRO A 39 12.21 -12.01 3.03
N GLU A 40 12.65 -12.71 4.06
CA GLU A 40 11.76 -13.44 4.96
C GLU A 40 10.89 -12.49 5.80
N MET A 41 9.81 -12.05 5.17
CA MET A 41 8.79 -11.18 5.74
C MET A 41 7.52 -12.00 5.94
N GLY A 42 7.24 -12.42 7.18
CA GLY A 42 6.22 -13.43 7.51
C GLY A 42 4.84 -13.23 6.87
N THR A 43 3.86 -12.71 7.61
CA THR A 43 2.51 -12.50 7.07
C THR A 43 2.35 -11.05 6.61
N GLN A 44 1.91 -10.87 5.35
CA GLN A 44 1.51 -9.56 4.82
C GLN A 44 0.07 -9.23 5.20
N ARG A 45 -0.16 -8.03 5.70
CA ARG A 45 -1.49 -7.41 5.83
C ARG A 45 -1.51 -6.10 5.07
N THR A 46 -2.54 -5.92 4.25
CA THR A 46 -2.72 -4.68 3.49
C THR A 46 -3.95 -3.94 3.98
N SER A 47 -3.81 -2.65 4.25
CA SER A 47 -4.91 -1.76 4.61
C SER A 47 -4.76 -0.42 3.88
N ILE A 48 -5.85 0.33 3.79
CA ILE A 48 -5.83 1.71 3.30
C ILE A 48 -6.04 2.66 4.47
N GLU A 49 -5.09 3.56 4.68
CA GLU A 49 -5.13 4.63 5.66
C GLU A 49 -5.77 5.84 4.98
N TRP A 50 -7.11 5.88 4.93
CA TRP A 50 -7.85 6.96 4.25
C TRP A 50 -7.61 8.34 4.85
N GLN A 51 -7.34 8.40 6.16
CA GLN A 51 -7.02 9.61 6.90
C GLN A 51 -5.53 9.96 6.83
N GLY A 52 -4.74 9.20 6.05
CA GLY A 52 -3.31 9.34 5.94
C GLY A 52 -2.56 9.07 7.24
N LEU A 53 -1.29 9.46 7.25
CA LEU A 53 -0.43 9.41 8.44
C LEU A 53 -0.35 10.80 9.08
N SER A 54 -0.46 10.85 10.41
CA SER A 54 -0.32 12.08 11.20
C SER A 54 1.02 12.79 11.02
N GLN A 55 2.02 12.06 10.55
CA GLN A 55 3.38 12.54 10.31
C GLN A 55 3.54 13.26 8.96
N LEU A 56 2.54 13.21 8.07
CA LEU A 56 2.61 13.83 6.75
C LEU A 56 1.76 15.11 6.70
N PRO A 57 2.30 16.22 6.18
CA PRO A 57 1.67 17.55 6.27
C PRO A 57 0.31 17.68 5.56
N GLU A 58 -0.02 16.75 4.66
CA GLU A 58 -1.28 16.75 3.92
C GLU A 58 -2.17 15.52 4.18
N HIS A 59 -1.74 14.60 5.03
CA HIS A 59 -2.49 13.38 5.38
C HIS A 59 -3.13 12.67 4.16
N PRO A 60 -2.40 12.46 3.05
CA PRO A 60 -2.98 11.85 1.87
C PRO A 60 -3.40 10.41 2.17
N PRO A 61 -4.42 9.84 1.47
CA PRO A 61 -4.73 8.43 1.61
C PRO A 61 -3.53 7.58 1.20
N LEU A 62 -3.20 6.55 1.97
CA LEU A 62 -2.04 5.69 1.73
C LEU A 62 -2.41 4.22 1.82
N TRP A 63 -1.82 3.40 0.96
CA TRP A 63 -1.78 1.96 1.15
C TRP A 63 -0.70 1.62 2.16
N ARG A 64 -1.05 0.84 3.17
CA ARG A 64 -0.14 0.31 4.18
C ARG A 64 0.04 -1.18 3.96
N PHE A 65 1.28 -1.59 3.84
CA PHE A 65 1.70 -2.98 3.77
C PHE A 65 2.49 -3.31 5.02
N ALA A 66 1.87 -4.05 5.94
CA ALA A 66 2.49 -4.46 7.19
C ALA A 66 2.91 -5.92 7.12
N PHE A 67 4.15 -6.19 7.48
CA PHE A 67 4.73 -7.53 7.53
C PHE A 67 5.15 -7.83 8.96
N ALA A 68 4.70 -8.96 9.48
CA ALA A 68 5.14 -9.49 10.77
C ALA A 68 4.86 -10.99 10.90
N PRO A 69 5.68 -11.75 11.65
CA PRO A 69 7.03 -11.36 12.10
C PRO A 69 8.02 -11.37 10.92
N THR A 70 8.99 -10.46 10.93
CA THR A 70 10.07 -10.39 9.92
C THR A 70 11.39 -10.90 10.50
N ARG A 71 12.29 -11.47 9.67
CA ARG A 71 13.65 -11.88 10.08
C ARG A 71 14.73 -10.83 9.78
N ILE A 72 14.34 -9.61 9.45
CA ILE A 72 15.28 -8.52 9.18
C ILE A 72 16.00 -8.13 10.49
N PRO A 73 17.34 -8.02 10.48
CA PRO A 73 18.10 -7.62 11.67
C PRO A 73 17.61 -6.29 12.25
N GLY A 74 17.16 -6.31 13.50
CA GLY A 74 16.68 -5.12 14.21
C GLY A 74 15.27 -4.64 13.84
N ALA A 75 14.53 -5.37 12.99
CA ALA A 75 13.15 -5.07 12.65
C ALA A 75 12.28 -6.33 12.74
N THR A 76 11.47 -6.43 13.81
CA THR A 76 10.51 -7.53 14.04
C THR A 76 9.22 -7.37 13.22
N SER A 77 8.94 -6.13 12.79
CA SER A 77 7.86 -5.82 11.87
C SER A 77 8.30 -4.74 10.89
N VAL A 78 7.83 -4.85 9.65
CA VAL A 78 8.05 -3.87 8.60
C VAL A 78 6.71 -3.27 8.18
N ARG A 79 6.64 -1.96 7.98
CA ARG A 79 5.47 -1.27 7.42
C ARG A 79 5.92 -0.37 6.29
N ILE A 80 5.30 -0.53 5.14
CA ILE A 80 5.60 0.28 3.96
C ILE A 80 4.33 1.02 3.59
N TYR A 81 4.44 2.33 3.45
CA TYR A 81 3.35 3.23 3.11
C TYR A 81 3.56 3.75 1.70
N VAL A 82 2.63 3.45 0.82
CA VAL A 82 2.68 3.80 -0.60
C VAL A 82 1.46 4.61 -0.95
N ASN A 83 1.63 5.71 -1.67
CA ASN A 83 0.51 6.49 -2.14
C ASN A 83 -0.25 5.74 -3.27
N PRO A 84 -1.49 6.16 -3.59
CA PRO A 84 -2.31 5.55 -4.64
C PRO A 84 -1.67 5.52 -6.03
N TRP A 85 -0.61 6.30 -6.24
CA TRP A 85 0.14 6.45 -7.48
C TRP A 85 1.43 5.61 -7.53
N GLY A 86 1.74 4.82 -6.50
CA GLY A 86 2.92 3.94 -6.48
C GLY A 86 4.21 4.59 -6.01
N LYS A 87 4.14 5.69 -5.26
CA LYS A 87 5.32 6.27 -4.61
C LYS A 87 5.36 5.85 -3.15
N ILE A 88 6.50 5.31 -2.71
CA ILE A 88 6.76 5.07 -1.29
C ILE A 88 6.89 6.42 -0.60
N THR A 89 6.04 6.63 0.41
CA THR A 89 5.99 7.88 1.17
C THR A 89 6.70 7.73 2.51
N HIS A 90 6.59 6.55 3.13
CA HIS A 90 7.18 6.27 4.42
C HIS A 90 7.44 4.76 4.60
N THR A 91 8.47 4.43 5.36
CA THR A 91 8.77 3.05 5.78
C THR A 91 9.08 3.02 7.27
N GLU A 92 8.64 1.96 7.95
CA GLU A 92 9.06 1.62 9.30
C GLU A 92 9.66 0.21 9.24
N PRO A 93 10.96 0.02 9.50
CA PRO A 93 11.94 1.05 9.86
C PRO A 93 12.26 2.03 8.71
N PRO A 94 12.73 3.26 9.02
CA PRO A 94 13.01 4.29 8.00
C PRO A 94 14.23 3.96 7.12
N ASP A 95 15.13 3.11 7.61
CA ASP A 95 16.31 2.60 6.90
C ASP A 95 16.08 1.21 6.30
N LEU A 96 14.82 0.86 5.98
CA LEU A 96 14.47 -0.44 5.43
C LEU A 96 15.31 -0.78 4.20
N ASP A 97 15.48 0.15 3.26
CA ASP A 97 16.22 -0.06 2.01
C ASP A 97 17.70 -0.41 2.24
N ALA A 98 18.28 -0.01 3.37
CA ALA A 98 19.66 -0.35 3.75
C ALA A 98 19.78 -1.72 4.43
N LYS A 99 18.65 -2.35 4.81
CA LYS A 99 18.58 -3.64 5.50
C LYS A 99 18.08 -4.79 4.63
N LEU A 100 17.59 -4.49 3.42
CA LEU A 100 17.16 -5.45 2.40
C LEU A 100 18.37 -5.99 1.63
#